data_AF-A0A2V8DZW1-F1
#
_entry.id   AF-A0A2V8DZW1-F1
#
_cell.length_a   1.000
_cell.length_b   1.000
_cell.length_c   1.000
_cell.angle_alpha   90.00
_cell.angle_beta   90.00
_cell.angle_gamma   90.00
#
_symmetry.space_group_name_H-M   'P 1'
#
loop_
_entity.id
_entity.type
_entity.pdbx_description
1 polymer ?
#
loop_
_entity_poly.entity_id
_entity_poly.type
_entity_poly.pdbx_seq_one_letter_code
_entity_poly.pdbx_strand_id
1 'polypeptide(L)' 'MTRKGRAEVATQSFRLRPIMKQGTAAGLSETWTHYPSVEAARAGAKLMYQNDRVLRVMVVTDSLGSFVEWIER' A
#
# COMPACT_ATOMS: atom_id res chain seq x y z
N MET A 1 25.87 28.93 -13.47
CA MET A 1 25.08 27.99 -14.30
C MET A 1 24.54 26.90 -13.38
N THR A 2 23.42 27.18 -12.73
CA THR A 2 22.85 26.37 -11.64
C THR A 2 22.15 25.16 -12.25
N ARG A 3 22.57 23.94 -11.88
CA ARG A 3 21.89 22.71 -12.31
C ARG A 3 20.45 22.77 -11.82
N LYS A 4 19.55 23.01 -12.77
CA LYS A 4 18.10 23.01 -12.60
C LYS A 4 17.74 21.69 -11.93
N GLY A 5 17.23 21.76 -10.69
CA GLY A 5 16.77 20.61 -9.94
C GLY A 5 15.82 19.81 -10.82
N ARG A 6 16.24 18.62 -11.22
CA ARG A 6 15.32 17.59 -11.66
C ARG A 6 14.42 17.40 -10.45
N ALA A 7 13.20 17.92 -10.53
CA ALA A 7 12.15 17.50 -9.62
C ALA A 7 12.20 15.97 -9.68
N GLU A 8 12.69 15.38 -8.61
CA GLU A 8 12.59 13.96 -8.38
C GLU A 8 11.09 13.71 -8.53
N VAL A 9 10.70 13.05 -9.62
CA VAL A 9 9.35 12.55 -9.76
C VAL A 9 9.27 11.54 -8.62
N ALA A 10 8.87 12.01 -7.43
CA ALA A 10 8.64 11.18 -6.27
C ALA A 10 7.58 10.20 -6.75
N THR A 11 8.04 9.02 -7.15
CA THR A 11 7.20 8.01 -7.76
C THR A 11 6.30 7.62 -6.61
N GLN A 12 5.06 8.10 -6.64
CA GLN A 12 4.14 7.91 -5.52
C GLN A 12 3.94 6.42 -5.35
N SER A 13 4.62 5.85 -4.36
CA SER A 13 4.54 4.43 -4.05
C SER A 13 3.35 4.19 -3.16
N PHE A 14 2.57 3.16 -3.53
CA PHE A 14 1.42 2.71 -2.78
C PHE A 14 1.87 1.56 -1.86
N ARG A 15 1.35 1.53 -0.63
CA ARG A 15 1.59 0.45 0.33
C ARG A 15 0.27 -0.10 0.84
N LEU A 16 0.29 -1.35 1.29
CA LEU A 16 -0.86 -2.01 1.89
C LEU A 16 -0.71 -2.07 3.41
N ARG A 17 -1.76 -1.69 4.12
CA ARG A 17 -1.87 -1.79 5.57
C ARG A 17 -3.10 -2.63 5.92
N PRO A 18 -2.93 -3.92 6.27
CA PRO A 18 -4.04 -4.76 6.66
C PRO A 18 -4.46 -4.48 8.11
N ILE A 19 -5.77 -4.61 8.37
CA ILE A 19 -6.34 -4.73 9.70
C ILE A 19 -6.55 -6.23 9.96
N MET A 20 -5.89 -6.73 11.00
CA MET A 20 -5.92 -8.15 11.35
C MET A 20 -6.97 -8.43 12.42
N LYS A 21 -7.66 -9.57 12.32
CA LYS A 21 -8.53 -10.14 13.36
C LYS A 21 -7.73 -10.53 14.61
N GLN A 22 -6.53 -11.06 14.40
CA GLN A 22 -5.60 -11.45 15.46
C GLN A 22 -4.16 -11.43 14.94
N GLY A 23 -3.21 -11.11 15.81
CA GLY A 23 -1.76 -11.15 15.57
C GLY A 23 -1.24 -10.05 14.64
N THR A 24 -0.04 -10.24 14.08
CA THR A 24 0.67 -9.22 13.29
C THR A 24 0.68 -9.53 11.79
N ALA A 25 0.69 -8.47 10.99
CA ALA A 25 0.85 -8.53 9.54
C ALA A 25 2.31 -8.66 9.07
N ALA A 26 3.28 -8.70 9.99
CA ALA A 26 4.71 -8.75 9.66
C ALA A 26 5.10 -9.94 8.75
N GLY A 27 4.37 -11.06 8.84
CA GLY A 27 4.56 -12.24 7.99
C GLY A 27 3.88 -12.18 6.61
N LEU A 28 3.15 -11.11 6.29
CA LEU A 28 2.53 -10.90 4.99
C LEU A 28 3.45 -10.06 4.10
N SER A 29 3.99 -10.68 3.05
CA SER A 29 4.96 -10.06 2.12
C SER A 29 4.41 -8.78 1.46
N GLU A 30 3.09 -8.76 1.22
CA GLU A 30 2.34 -7.68 0.60
C GLU A 30 2.41 -6.38 1.40
N THR A 31 2.62 -6.45 2.72
CA THR A 31 2.75 -5.30 3.63
C THR A 31 4.05 -4.52 3.41
N TRP A 32 5.08 -5.20 2.91
CA TRP A 32 6.42 -4.63 2.68
C TRP A 32 6.62 -4.15 1.24
N THR A 33 5.68 -4.49 0.36
CA THR A 33 5.75 -4.19 -1.07
C THR A 33 5.36 -2.73 -1.33
N HIS A 34 6.17 -2.04 -2.13
CA HIS A 34 5.85 -0.72 -2.68
C HIS A 34 5.29 -0.93 -4.09
N TYR A 35 4.00 -0.67 -4.26
CA TYR A 35 3.30 -0.86 -5.52
C TYR A 35 3.42 0.41 -6.38
N PRO A 36 3.62 0.26 -7.70
CA PRO A 36 3.79 1.39 -8.61
C PRO A 36 2.47 2.09 -8.97
N SER A 37 1.32 1.48 -8.67
CA SER A 37 -0.01 2.05 -8.94
C SER A 37 -1.06 1.54 -7.94
N VAL A 38 -2.21 2.22 -7.89
CA VAL A 38 -3.37 1.81 -7.08
C VAL A 38 -3.89 0.45 -7.52
N GLU A 39 -3.92 0.17 -8.83
CA GLU A 39 -4.42 -1.08 -9.39
C GLU A 39 -3.53 -2.26 -8.98
N ALA A 40 -2.20 -2.07 -9.00
CA ALA A 40 -1.26 -3.06 -8.51
C ALA A 40 -1.44 -3.31 -7.00
N ALA A 41 -1.66 -2.25 -6.21
CA ALA A 41 -1.95 -2.37 -4.78
C ALA A 41 -3.28 -3.11 -4.53
N ARG A 42 -4.34 -2.83 -5.30
CA ARG A 42 -5.62 -3.55 -5.22
C ARG A 42 -5.46 -5.04 -5.54
N ALA A 43 -4.62 -5.39 -6.51
CA ALA A 43 -4.31 -6.80 -6.79
C ALA A 43 -3.61 -7.47 -5.60
N GLY A 44 -2.63 -6.80 -4.98
CA GLY A 44 -2.00 -7.27 -3.75
C GLY A 44 -3.00 -7.43 -2.59
N ALA A 45 -3.91 -6.48 -2.41
CA ALA A 45 -4.94 -6.54 -1.37
C ALA A 45 -5.86 -7.77 -1.53
N LYS A 46 -6.21 -8.14 -2.77
CA LYS A 46 -6.97 -9.38 -3.05
C LYS A 46 -6.23 -10.64 -2.59
N LEU A 47 -4.90 -10.68 -2.74
CA LEU A 47 -4.09 -11.80 -2.24
C LEU A 47 -4.11 -11.85 -0.71
N MET A 48 -4.02 -10.70 -0.04
CA MET A 48 -4.07 -10.65 1.44
C MET A 48 -5.38 -11.23 1.99
N TYR A 49 -6.49 -11.05 1.30
CA TYR A 49 -7.79 -11.62 1.71
C TYR A 49 -7.87 -13.16 1.61
N GLN A 50 -6.87 -13.84 1.05
CA GLN A 50 -6.74 -15.31 1.19
C GLN A 50 -6.37 -15.72 2.62
N ASN A 51 -5.76 -14.82 3.39
CA ASN A 51 -5.54 -15.01 4.81
C ASN A 51 -6.81 -14.61 5.57
N ASP A 52 -7.47 -15.59 6.17
CA ASP A 52 -8.75 -15.46 6.89
C ASP A 52 -8.68 -14.52 8.11
N ARG A 53 -7.47 -14.21 8.58
CA ARG A 53 -7.24 -13.25 9.67
C ARG A 53 -7.20 -11.82 9.16
N VAL A 54 -7.18 -11.55 7.86
CA VAL A 54 -7.24 -10.18 7.30
C VAL A 54 -8.70 -9.74 7.24
N LEU A 55 -9.06 -8.70 7.99
CA LEU A 55 -10.42 -8.16 8.04
C LEU A 55 -10.64 -7.11 6.95
N ARG A 56 -9.68 -6.20 6.79
CA ARG A 56 -9.72 -5.08 5.83
C ARG A 56 -8.29 -4.75 5.38
N VAL A 57 -8.14 -4.15 4.21
CA VAL A 57 -6.85 -3.64 3.71
C VAL A 57 -6.99 -2.18 3.28
N MET A 58 -6.13 -1.32 3.82
CA MET A 58 -6.01 0.07 3.39
C MET A 58 -4.89 0.19 2.35
N VAL A 59 -5.16 0.90 1.27
CA VAL A 59 -4.12 1.39 0.34
C VAL A 59 -3.69 2.77 0.82
N VAL A 60 -2.40 2.95 1.06
CA VAL A 60 -1.81 4.23 1.50
C VAL A 60 -0.72 4.68 0.53
N THR A 61 -0.47 5.99 0.46
CA THR A 61 0.61 6.57 -0.34
C THR A 61 1.70 7.14 0.55
N ASP A 62 2.94 7.10 0.08
CA ASP A 62 4.12 7.62 0.82
C ASP A 62 4.25 9.15 0.80
N SER A 63 3.29 9.85 0.20
CA SER A 63 3.20 11.31 0.19
C SER A 63 2.56 11.86 1.46
N LEU A 64 3.07 12.99 1.96
CA LEU A 64 2.41 13.82 2.98
C LEU A 64 1.01 14.25 2.47
N GLY A 65 -0.05 13.69 3.06
CA GLY A 65 -1.45 13.92 2.65
C GLY A 65 -2.17 12.64 2.22
N SER A 66 -2.10 11.60 3.05
CA SER A 66 -2.44 10.22 2.67
C SER A 66 -3.92 10.04 2.30
N PHE A 67 -4.15 9.58 1.07
CA PHE A 67 -5.43 9.03 0.62
C PHE A 67 -5.69 7.67 1.29
N VAL A 68 -6.92 7.43 1.72
CA VAL A 68 -7.37 6.15 2.31
C VAL A 68 -8.58 5.68 1.53
N GLU A 69 -8.41 4.60 0.78
CA GLU A 69 -9.53 3.87 0.16
C GLU A 69 -9.80 2.58 0.94
N TRP A 70 -11.08 2.34 1.24
CA TRP A 70 -11.56 1.12 1.88
C TRP A 70 -12.09 0.16 0.82
N ILE A 71 -11.52 -1.04 0.77
CA ILE A 71 -12.01 -2.12 -0.09
C ILE A 71 -12.76 -3.10 0.80
N GLU A 72 -14.09 -3.14 0.66
CA GLU A 72 -14.93 -4.15 1.29
C GLU A 72 -15.08 -5.38 0.37
N ARG A 73 -15.46 -6.53 0.96
CA ARG A 73 -15.58 -7.81 0.26
C ARG A 73 -16.77 -7.86 -0.68
#